data_AF-A0AAE4FCQ5-F1
#
_entry.id   AF-A0AAE4FCQ5-F1
#
_cell.length_a   1.000
_cell.length_b   1.000
_cell.length_c   1.000
_cell.angle_alpha   90.00
_cell.angle_beta   90.00
_cell.angle_gamma   90.00
#
_symmetry.space_group_name_H-M   'P 1'
#
loop_
_entity.id
_entity.type
_entity.pdbx_description
1 polymer ?
#
loop_
_entity_poly.entity_id
_entity_poly.type
_entity_poly.pdbx_seq_one_letter_code
_entity_poly.pdbx_strand_id
1 'polypeptide(L)' 'MPRNPLVLIIIAIILLTACLLAGCYLYSLDTHCKPLPGNPLDGVICYECEAP' A
#
# COMPACT_ATOMS: atom_id res chain seq x y z
N MET A 1 -22.02 -16.01 14.97
CA MET A 1 -22.09 -15.41 13.61
C MET A 1 -22.37 -13.91 13.74
N PRO A 2 -21.72 -13.03 12.96
CA PRO A 2 -22.03 -11.60 13.01
C PRO A 2 -23.48 -11.43 12.55
N ARG A 3 -24.31 -10.94 13.47
CA ARG A 3 -25.79 -10.98 13.38
C ARG A 3 -26.37 -9.94 12.44
N ASN A 4 -25.54 -9.25 11.66
CA ASN A 4 -25.95 -8.08 10.91
C ASN A 4 -25.23 -8.02 9.55
N PRO A 5 -25.93 -8.25 8.42
CA PRO A 5 -25.32 -8.27 7.09
C PRO A 5 -24.67 -6.92 6.74
N LEU A 6 -25.14 -5.82 7.32
CA LEU A 6 -24.54 -4.49 7.18
C LEU A 6 -23.11 -4.43 7.70
N VAL A 7 -22.80 -5.13 8.81
CA VAL A 7 -21.45 -5.12 9.38
C VAL A 7 -20.47 -5.82 8.45
N LEU A 8 -20.88 -6.93 7.82
CA LEU A 8 -20.06 -7.62 6.82
C LEU A 8 -19.80 -6.74 5.59
N ILE A 9 -20.81 -6.02 5.12
CA ILE A 9 -20.67 -5.09 3.99
C ILE A 9 -19.70 -3.96 4.33
N ILE A 10 -19.83 -3.36 5.52
CA ILE A 10 -18.93 -2.29 5.97
C ILE A 10 -17.49 -2.78 6.05
N ILE A 11 -17.26 -3.97 6.64
CA ILE A 11 -15.93 -4.57 6.72
C ILE A 11 -15.36 -4.81 5.33
N ALA A 12 -16.16 -5.33 4.39
CA ALA A 12 -15.73 -5.57 3.02
C ALA A 12 -15.35 -4.26 2.32
N ILE A 13 -16.13 -3.18 2.49
CA ILE A 13 -15.81 -1.87 1.92
C ILE A 13 -14.50 -1.33 2.49
N ILE A 14 -14.32 -1.38 3.82
CA ILE A 14 -13.10 -0.89 4.48
C ILE A 14 -11.87 -1.66 3.96
N LEU A 15 -11.96 -3.00 3.88
CA LEU A 15 -10.90 -3.84 3.32
C LEU A 15 -10.59 -3.46 1.88
N LEU A 16 -11.62 -3.30 1.04
CA LEU A 16 -11.46 -2.98 -0.37
C LEU A 16 -10.79 -1.60 -0.55
N THR A 17 -11.22 -0.60 0.20
CA THR A 17 -10.63 0.75 0.19
C THR A 17 -9.18 0.73 0.67
N ALA A 18 -8.86 0.01 1.74
CA ALA A 18 -7.50 -0.11 2.25
C ALA A 18 -6.56 -0.77 1.23
N CYS A 19 -7.01 -1.84 0.57
CA CYS A 19 -6.24 -2.52 -0.48
C CYS A 19 -6.03 -1.62 -1.70
N LEU A 20 -7.05 -0.87 -2.12
CA LEU A 20 -6.92 0.09 -3.22
C LEU A 20 -5.94 1.21 -2.88
N LEU A 21 -6.02 1.80 -1.67
CA LEU A 21 -5.07 2.83 -1.24
C LEU A 21 -3.64 2.30 -1.19
N ALA A 22 -3.43 1.13 -0.59
CA ALA A 22 -2.11 0.52 -0.49
C ALA A 22 -1.55 0.15 -1.88
N GLY A 23 -2.39 -0.39 -2.76
CA GLY A 23 -2.03 -0.71 -4.14
C GLY A 23 -1.66 0.54 -4.94
N CYS A 24 -2.46 1.61 -4.86
CA CYS A 24 -2.15 2.89 -5.50
C CYS A 24 -0.87 3.50 -4.94
N TYR A 25 -0.67 3.46 -3.62
CA TYR A 25 0.54 3.99 -2.99
C TYR A 25 1.79 3.23 -3.44
N LEU A 26 1.75 1.89 -3.42
CA LEU A 26 2.85 1.04 -3.88
C LEU A 26 3.10 1.18 -5.39
N TYR A 27 2.05 1.24 -6.19
CA TYR A 27 2.16 1.44 -7.63
C TYR A 27 2.77 2.80 -7.95
N SER A 28 2.30 3.88 -7.31
CA SER A 28 2.91 5.21 -7.43
C SER A 28 4.36 5.21 -6.97
N LEU A 29 4.69 4.46 -5.91
CA LEU A 29 6.06 4.30 -5.45
C LEU A 29 6.94 3.63 -6.51
N ASP A 30 6.46 2.54 -7.12
CA ASP A 30 7.23 1.81 -8.15
C ASP A 30 7.36 2.62 -9.46
N THR A 31 6.33 3.40 -9.82
CA THR A 31 6.34 4.21 -11.04
C THR A 31 7.09 5.54 -10.92
N HIS A 32 7.18 6.12 -9.72
CA HIS A 32 7.83 7.42 -9.49
C HIS A 32 9.12 7.34 -8.66
N CYS A 33 9.39 6.21 -8.03
CA CYS A 33 10.52 6.04 -7.15
C CYS A 33 11.26 4.75 -7.51
N LYS A 34 12.50 4.89 -7.99
CA LYS A 34 13.32 3.72 -8.26
C LYS A 34 13.87 3.22 -6.93
N PRO A 35 13.82 1.91 -6.63
CA PRO A 35 14.52 1.38 -5.47
C PRO A 35 16.01 1.68 -5.65
N LEU A 36 16.61 2.42 -4.70
CA LEU A 36 18.05 2.66 -4.77
C LEU A 36 18.76 1.30 -4.65
N PRO A 37 19.85 1.06 -5.40
CA PRO A 37 20.76 -0.04 -5.13
C PRO A 37 21.57 0.28 -3.84
N GLY A 38 20.88 0.35 -2.69
CA GLY A 38 21.45 0.65 -1.38
C GLY A 38 21.61 -0.61 -0.56
N ASN A 39 22.82 -0.82 -0.05
CA ASN A 39 23.33 -1.92 0.77
C ASN A 39 22.28 -2.75 1.56
N PRO A 40 22.22 -4.10 1.38
CA PRO A 40 21.22 -4.99 1.99
C PRO A 40 21.29 -5.17 3.52
N LEU A 41 22.19 -4.47 4.23
CA LEU A 41 22.36 -4.66 5.68
C LEU A 41 21.30 -3.98 6.55
N ASP A 42 20.53 -3.02 6.02
CA ASP A 42 19.58 -2.24 6.84
C ASP A 42 18.12 -2.70 6.74
N GLY A 43 17.79 -3.62 5.82
CA GLY A 43 16.40 -4.11 5.64
C GLY A 43 15.37 -3.03 5.24
N VAL A 44 15.80 -1.78 5.11
CA VAL A 44 15.00 -0.63 4.70
C VAL A 44 15.23 -0.41 3.21
N ILE A 45 14.20 -0.65 2.41
CA ILE A 45 14.22 -0.33 0.97
C ILE A 45 14.06 1.19 0.87
N CYS A 46 15.16 1.89 0.64
CA CYS A 46 15.13 3.33 0.34
C CYS A 46 14.68 3.50 -1.12
N TYR A 47 13.59 4.26 -1.31
CA TYR A 47 13.09 4.66 -2.62
C TYR A 47 13.56 6.09 -2.91
N GLU A 48 14.21 6.30 -4.06
CA GLU A 48 14.58 7.63 -4.54
C GLU A 48 13.40 8.11 -5.37
N CYS A 49 12.55 8.94 -4.77
CA CYS A 49 11.43 9.55 -5.48
C CYS A 49 11.93 10.78 -6.22
N GLU A 50 11.66 10.86 -7.53
CA GLU A 50 11.95 12.06 -8.31
C GLU A 50 11.14 13.22 -7.72
N ALA A 51 11.82 14.26 -7.23
CA ALA A 51 11.14 15.46 -6.74
C ALA A 51 10.43 16.14 -7.93
N PRO A 52 9.19 16.66 -7.75
CA PRO A 52 8.43 17.29 -8.83
C PRO A 52 9.14 18.53 -9.41
#